data_AF-A0A4R2R849-F1
#
_entry.id   AF-A0A4R2R849-F1
#
_cell.length_a   1.000
_cell.length_b   1.000
_cell.length_c   1.000
_cell.angle_alpha   90.00
_cell.angle_beta   90.00
_cell.angle_gamma   90.00
#
_symmetry.space_group_name_H-M   'P 1'
#
loop_
_entity.id
_entity.type
_entity.pdbx_description
1 polymer ?
#
loop_
_entity_poly.entity_id
_entity_poly.type
_entity_poly.pdbx_seq_one_letter_code
_entity_poly.pdbx_strand_id
1 'polypeptide(L)'
;MKKFSKLLLAAAFATTVVAGVGCGSEATTDKPAAEAPKKEDAEKTYKAVFAAAVIAEEKLQSQFSTVKGLEGDKEVTFSKPAKSKDEALKFLGTYWDSALADKEYSALLGDKALLDQANKAIEALAKKNKKDFKAETEIAKAEAIRANALSATAKYEDAKVEAKDGNYALTYKGLTYTVKKDGNSYKVINKEGTLAK
;
A
#
# COMPACT_ATOMS: atom_id res chain seq x y z
N MET A 1 18.19 -18.33 -3.26
CA MET A 1 16.92 -17.74 -3.72
C MET A 1 17.16 -16.27 -4.03
N LYS A 2 17.17 -15.90 -5.32
CA LYS A 2 17.45 -14.52 -5.76
C LYS A 2 16.29 -13.62 -5.32
N LYS A 3 16.60 -12.59 -4.53
CA LYS A 3 15.64 -11.55 -4.11
C LYS A 3 15.11 -10.87 -5.38
N PHE A 4 13.87 -11.12 -5.76
CA PHE A 4 13.23 -10.33 -6.81
C PHE A 4 13.10 -8.91 -6.29
N SER A 5 13.83 -7.97 -6.90
CA SER A 5 13.74 -6.56 -6.53
C SER A 5 12.32 -6.06 -6.82
N LYS A 6 11.81 -5.13 -6.01
CA LYS A 6 10.49 -4.51 -6.19
C LYS A 6 10.26 -3.98 -7.62
N LEU A 7 11.34 -3.60 -8.30
CA LEU A 7 11.35 -3.20 -9.70
C LEU A 7 11.03 -4.34 -10.67
N LEU A 8 11.48 -5.56 -10.39
CA LEU A 8 11.26 -6.72 -11.25
C LEU A 8 9.83 -7.25 -11.14
N LEU A 9 9.20 -7.13 -9.96
CA LEU A 9 7.79 -7.46 -9.76
C LEU A 9 6.87 -6.42 -10.44
N ALA A 10 7.20 -5.12 -10.32
CA ALA A 10 6.52 -4.05 -11.03
C ALA A 10 6.73 -4.10 -12.56
N ALA A 11 7.94 -4.44 -13.02
CA ALA A 11 8.25 -4.64 -14.43
C ALA A 11 7.59 -5.92 -14.98
N ALA A 12 7.49 -6.99 -14.19
CA ALA A 12 6.71 -8.17 -14.54
C ALA A 12 5.22 -7.84 -14.67
N PHE A 13 4.68 -6.97 -13.83
CA PHE A 13 3.31 -6.45 -13.93
C PHE A 13 3.11 -5.62 -15.21
N ALA A 14 4.01 -4.68 -15.50
CA ALA A 14 3.97 -3.89 -16.71
C ALA A 14 4.11 -4.76 -17.98
N THR A 15 4.97 -5.78 -17.96
CA THR A 15 5.19 -6.66 -19.13
C THR A 15 4.11 -7.72 -19.30
N THR A 16 3.54 -8.30 -18.23
CA THR A 16 2.44 -9.28 -18.36
C THR A 16 1.10 -8.64 -18.70
N VAL A 17 0.89 -7.38 -18.32
CA VAL A 17 -0.33 -6.65 -18.66
C VAL A 17 -0.24 -5.96 -20.02
N VAL A 18 0.96 -5.58 -20.48
CA VAL A 18 1.16 -5.01 -21.84
C VAL A 18 1.34 -6.09 -22.92
N ALA A 19 1.86 -7.29 -22.60
CA ALA A 19 2.01 -8.38 -23.57
C ALA A 19 0.72 -9.19 -23.83
N GLY A 20 -0.45 -8.64 -23.45
CA GLY A 20 -1.75 -9.05 -23.97
C GLY A 20 -2.09 -8.39 -25.33
N VAL A 21 -1.18 -7.63 -25.93
CA VAL A 21 -1.27 -7.16 -27.31
C VAL A 21 -0.37 -8.03 -28.15
N GLY A 22 -0.95 -8.90 -28.98
CA GLY A 22 -0.18 -9.56 -30.03
C GLY A 22 0.53 -8.50 -30.86
N CYS A 23 1.84 -8.66 -31.08
CA CYS A 23 2.55 -7.97 -32.14
C CYS A 23 1.93 -8.41 -33.48
N GLY A 24 0.85 -7.76 -33.87
CA GLY A 24 0.47 -7.65 -35.26
C GLY A 24 1.43 -6.68 -35.92
N SER A 25 2.40 -7.22 -36.63
CA SER A 25 3.11 -6.49 -37.68
C SER A 25 3.59 -7.49 -38.73
N GLU A 26 2.67 -7.92 -39.59
CA GLU A 26 2.75 -7.75 -41.05
C GLU A 26 1.56 -8.47 -41.69
N ALA A 27 0.91 -7.78 -42.63
CA ALA A 27 -0.20 -8.33 -43.40
C ALA A 27 0.32 -9.43 -44.33
N THR A 28 0.19 -10.68 -43.91
CA THR A 28 0.22 -11.83 -44.82
C THR A 28 -1.17 -12.46 -44.85
N THR A 29 -1.67 -12.64 -46.07
CA THR A 29 -3.02 -13.13 -46.42
C THR A 29 -3.22 -14.63 -46.17
N ASP A 30 -2.76 -15.14 -45.03
CA ASP A 30 -3.09 -16.48 -44.56
C ASP A 30 -3.71 -16.38 -43.17
N LYS A 31 -5.01 -16.59 -43.10
CA LYS A 31 -5.83 -16.50 -41.89
C LYS A 31 -5.30 -17.52 -40.87
N PRO A 32 -4.66 -17.13 -39.75
CA PRO A 32 -4.39 -18.08 -38.67
C PRO A 32 -5.73 -18.37 -38.00
N ALA A 33 -5.98 -19.64 -37.69
CA ALA A 33 -7.10 -20.01 -36.83
C ALA A 33 -7.09 -19.12 -35.58
N ALA A 34 -8.26 -18.59 -35.21
CA ALA A 34 -8.41 -17.83 -33.98
C ALA A 34 -7.84 -18.66 -32.82
N GLU A 35 -6.64 -18.30 -32.34
CA GLU A 35 -6.07 -18.91 -31.15
C GLU A 35 -7.10 -18.73 -30.03
N ALA A 36 -7.53 -19.84 -29.45
CA ALA A 36 -8.38 -19.84 -28.27
C ALA A 36 -7.75 -18.89 -27.23
N PRO A 37 -8.57 -18.10 -26.48
CA PRO A 37 -8.04 -17.18 -25.48
C PRO A 37 -7.09 -17.94 -24.57
N LYS A 38 -5.80 -17.57 -24.59
CA LYS A 38 -4.78 -18.15 -23.70
C LYS A 38 -5.33 -18.00 -22.28
N LYS A 39 -5.61 -19.14 -21.65
CA LYS A 39 -6.07 -19.22 -20.26
C LYS A 39 -5.08 -18.37 -19.44
N GLU A 40 -5.54 -17.27 -18.85
CA GLU A 40 -4.70 -16.46 -17.97
C GLU A 40 -4.08 -17.41 -16.93
N ASP A 41 -2.76 -17.33 -16.78
CA ASP A 41 -2.03 -18.14 -15.81
C ASP A 41 -2.51 -17.74 -14.41
N ALA A 42 -3.26 -18.62 -13.75
CA ALA A 42 -3.84 -18.37 -12.44
C ALA A 42 -2.76 -18.01 -11.43
N GLU A 43 -1.58 -18.64 -11.51
CA GLU A 43 -0.47 -18.37 -10.61
C GLU A 43 0.08 -16.94 -10.80
N LYS A 44 0.20 -16.49 -12.04
CA LYS A 44 0.59 -15.09 -12.33
C LYS A 44 -0.44 -14.10 -11.81
N THR A 45 -1.71 -14.39 -11.98
CA THR A 45 -2.82 -13.55 -11.49
C THR A 45 -2.80 -13.46 -9.97
N TYR A 46 -2.60 -14.58 -9.28
CA TYR A 46 -2.54 -14.60 -7.82
C TYR A 46 -1.31 -13.88 -7.27
N LYS A 47 -0.15 -14.03 -7.91
CA LYS A 47 1.06 -13.25 -7.60
C LYS A 47 0.83 -11.74 -7.81
N ALA A 48 0.10 -11.37 -8.86
CA ALA A 48 -0.25 -9.98 -9.15
C ALA A 48 -1.19 -9.41 -8.07
N VAL A 49 -2.24 -10.13 -7.68
CA VAL A 49 -3.16 -9.74 -6.60
C VAL A 49 -2.41 -9.55 -5.28
N PHE A 50 -1.53 -10.49 -4.92
CA PHE A 50 -0.70 -10.38 -3.72
C PHE A 50 0.22 -9.15 -3.77
N ALA A 51 0.92 -8.95 -4.89
CA ALA A 51 1.78 -7.79 -5.08
C ALA A 51 1.02 -6.47 -4.96
N ALA A 52 -0.19 -6.38 -5.51
CA ALA A 52 -1.02 -5.20 -5.43
C ALA A 52 -1.36 -4.84 -3.98
N ALA A 53 -1.76 -5.83 -3.15
CA ALA A 53 -2.03 -5.60 -1.73
C ALA A 53 -0.80 -5.14 -0.95
N VAL A 54 0.37 -5.77 -1.19
CA VAL A 54 1.64 -5.36 -0.55
C VAL A 54 2.02 -3.93 -0.94
N ILE A 55 1.92 -3.57 -2.23
CA ILE A 55 2.21 -2.22 -2.70
C ILE A 55 1.23 -1.22 -2.10
N ALA A 56 -0.05 -1.52 -2.07
CA ALA A 56 -1.09 -0.66 -1.51
C ALA A 56 -0.78 -0.29 -0.05
N GLU A 57 -0.40 -1.26 0.79
CA GLU A 57 0.01 -1.06 2.18
C GLU A 57 1.31 -0.24 2.30
N GLU A 58 2.32 -0.54 1.48
CA GLU A 58 3.58 0.23 1.46
C GLU A 58 3.33 1.70 1.09
N LYS A 59 2.43 1.96 0.14
CA LYS A 59 2.06 3.30 -0.30
C LYS A 59 1.21 4.04 0.73
N LEU A 60 0.35 3.35 1.48
CA LEU A 60 -0.36 3.94 2.62
C LEU A 60 0.63 4.40 3.70
N GLN A 61 1.55 3.51 4.10
CA GLN A 61 2.58 3.81 5.09
C GLN A 61 3.50 4.96 4.66
N SER A 62 3.82 5.07 3.36
CA SER A 62 4.68 6.14 2.86
C SER A 62 4.06 7.54 2.93
N GLN A 63 2.75 7.65 3.23
CA GLN A 63 2.10 8.96 3.43
C GLN A 63 2.46 9.60 4.78
N PHE A 64 3.18 8.88 5.63
CA PHE A 64 3.62 9.35 6.93
C PHE A 64 5.13 9.53 6.95
N SER A 65 5.55 10.69 7.45
CA SER A 65 6.95 11.02 7.75
C SER A 65 7.19 10.94 9.26
N THR A 66 8.40 11.26 9.70
CA THR A 66 8.75 11.29 11.13
C THR A 66 9.22 12.67 11.55
N VAL A 67 8.94 13.01 12.80
CA VAL A 67 9.45 14.20 13.49
C VAL A 67 9.99 13.79 14.86
N LYS A 68 10.97 14.52 15.37
CA LYS A 68 11.64 14.22 16.64
C LYS A 68 11.23 15.23 17.72
N GLY A 69 11.11 14.76 18.96
CA GLY A 69 10.88 15.56 20.15
C GLY A 69 11.64 15.01 21.35
N LEU A 70 11.60 15.73 22.48
CA LEU A 70 12.18 15.30 23.75
C LEU A 70 11.09 15.04 24.79
N GLU A 71 11.08 13.84 25.36
CA GLU A 71 10.30 13.50 26.55
C GLU A 71 11.27 13.33 27.72
N GLY A 72 11.36 14.37 28.57
CA GLY A 72 12.47 14.52 29.51
C GLY A 72 13.80 14.66 28.75
N ASP A 73 14.79 13.83 29.07
CA ASP A 73 16.09 13.80 28.39
C ASP A 73 16.15 12.80 27.21
N LYS A 74 15.06 12.08 26.93
CA LYS A 74 15.02 11.06 25.88
C LYS A 74 14.48 11.63 24.58
N GLU A 75 15.15 11.31 23.48
CA GLU A 75 14.65 11.60 22.14
C GLU A 75 13.57 10.59 21.74
N VAL A 76 12.41 11.11 21.37
CA VAL A 76 11.24 10.34 20.94
C VAL A 76 10.90 10.73 19.50
N THR A 77 10.51 9.74 18.69
CA THR A 77 10.11 9.94 17.29
C THR A 77 8.61 9.77 17.15
N PHE A 78 7.96 10.77 16.58
CA PHE A 78 6.53 10.78 16.26
C PHE A 78 6.34 10.60 14.76
N SER A 79 5.22 9.98 14.36
CA SER A 79 4.81 9.89 12.97
C SER A 79 3.85 11.01 12.64
N LYS A 80 3.99 11.65 11.47
CA LYS A 80 3.09 12.71 11.03
C LYS A 80 2.75 12.60 9.55
N PRO A 81 1.58 13.09 9.10
CA PRO A 81 1.29 13.23 7.68
C PRO A 81 2.42 13.94 6.92
N ALA A 82 2.83 13.37 5.79
CA ALA A 82 3.87 13.95 4.93
C ALA A 82 3.31 15.05 4.00
N LYS A 83 1.99 15.03 3.74
CA LYS A 83 1.25 15.93 2.86
C LYS A 83 -0.15 16.17 3.42
N SER A 84 -0.92 17.05 2.80
CA SER A 84 -2.33 17.20 3.13
C SER A 84 -3.09 15.90 2.87
N LYS A 85 -4.21 15.71 3.58
CA LYS A 85 -5.08 14.55 3.41
C LYS A 85 -5.54 14.39 1.95
N ASP A 86 -5.98 15.45 1.31
CA ASP A 86 -6.45 15.40 -0.08
C ASP A 86 -5.36 14.96 -1.06
N GLU A 87 -4.13 15.46 -0.89
CA GLU A 87 -3.00 15.03 -1.71
C GLU A 87 -2.62 13.57 -1.47
N ALA A 88 -2.67 13.13 -0.20
CA ALA A 88 -2.43 11.74 0.16
C ALA A 88 -3.50 10.81 -0.46
N LEU A 89 -4.79 11.15 -0.35
CA LEU A 89 -5.88 10.36 -0.91
C LEU A 89 -5.84 10.31 -2.44
N LYS A 90 -5.52 11.43 -3.09
CA LYS A 90 -5.31 11.47 -4.55
C LYS A 90 -4.18 10.53 -4.98
N PHE A 91 -3.08 10.49 -4.23
CA PHE A 91 -1.98 9.57 -4.49
C PHE A 91 -2.39 8.10 -4.28
N LEU A 92 -3.11 7.81 -3.18
CA LEU A 92 -3.55 6.47 -2.82
C LEU A 92 -4.62 5.88 -3.75
N GLY A 93 -5.41 6.72 -4.43
CA GLY A 93 -6.49 6.29 -5.34
C GLY A 93 -6.04 5.41 -6.52
N THR A 94 -4.73 5.30 -6.77
CA THR A 94 -4.16 4.36 -7.75
C THR A 94 -4.05 2.92 -7.24
N TYR A 95 -4.07 2.72 -5.92
CA TYR A 95 -3.88 1.42 -5.27
C TYR A 95 -5.08 1.01 -4.40
N TRP A 96 -5.83 1.99 -3.89
CA TRP A 96 -6.96 1.82 -3.01
C TRP A 96 -8.21 2.44 -3.61
N ASP A 97 -9.37 1.87 -3.29
CA ASP A 97 -10.62 2.61 -3.37
C ASP A 97 -10.56 3.85 -2.48
N SER A 98 -11.10 4.98 -2.94
CA SER A 98 -10.95 6.26 -2.25
C SER A 98 -11.62 6.26 -0.87
N ALA A 99 -12.77 5.61 -0.72
CA ALA A 99 -13.48 5.59 0.56
C ALA A 99 -12.76 4.70 1.58
N LEU A 100 -12.22 3.58 1.10
CA LEU A 100 -11.40 2.70 1.95
C LEU A 100 -10.08 3.38 2.34
N ALA A 101 -9.41 4.04 1.38
CA ALA A 101 -8.18 4.79 1.66
C ALA A 101 -8.40 5.85 2.73
N ASP A 102 -9.51 6.59 2.65
CA ASP A 102 -9.87 7.60 3.64
C ASP A 102 -10.09 6.99 5.03
N LYS A 103 -10.86 5.91 5.11
CA LYS A 103 -11.11 5.19 6.35
C LYS A 103 -9.81 4.69 6.99
N GLU A 104 -8.97 3.99 6.23
CA GLU A 104 -7.71 3.44 6.74
C GLU A 104 -6.73 4.56 7.11
N TYR A 105 -6.56 5.57 6.27
CA TYR A 105 -5.69 6.71 6.56
C TYR A 105 -6.12 7.44 7.84
N SER A 106 -7.41 7.72 7.97
CA SER A 106 -7.96 8.43 9.13
C SER A 106 -7.84 7.61 10.41
N ALA A 107 -7.95 6.27 10.33
CA ALA A 107 -7.77 5.38 11.48
C ALA A 107 -6.33 5.39 12.03
N LEU A 108 -5.35 5.81 11.23
CA LEU A 108 -3.95 5.96 11.66
C LEU A 108 -3.71 7.25 12.44
N LEU A 109 -4.58 8.25 12.31
CA LEU A 109 -4.42 9.54 12.99
C LEU A 109 -4.68 9.41 14.50
N GLY A 110 -3.85 10.13 15.26
CA GLY A 110 -3.91 10.25 16.70
C GLY A 110 -5.05 11.15 17.17
N ASP A 111 -5.33 11.10 18.46
CA ASP A 111 -6.25 12.02 19.10
C ASP A 111 -5.55 13.33 19.51
N LYS A 112 -6.33 14.27 20.05
CA LYS A 112 -5.82 15.56 20.53
C LYS A 112 -4.77 15.40 21.64
N ALA A 113 -4.92 14.41 22.52
CA ALA A 113 -3.98 14.21 23.62
C ALA A 113 -2.59 13.81 23.09
N LEU A 114 -2.55 12.90 22.11
CA LEU A 114 -1.31 12.52 21.44
C LEU A 114 -0.67 13.70 20.71
N LEU A 115 -1.48 14.52 20.02
CA LEU A 115 -1.01 15.72 19.33
C LEU A 115 -0.38 16.73 20.31
N ASP A 116 -1.06 17.01 21.42
CA ASP A 116 -0.59 17.94 22.44
C ASP A 116 0.71 17.45 23.10
N GLN A 117 0.81 16.14 23.37
CA GLN A 117 2.04 15.51 23.88
C GLN A 117 3.20 15.66 22.88
N ALA A 118 2.98 15.32 21.61
CA ALA A 118 4.00 15.44 20.58
C ALA A 118 4.47 16.90 20.42
N ASN A 119 3.55 17.86 20.39
CA ASN A 119 3.89 19.27 20.27
C ASN A 119 4.73 19.80 21.46
N LYS A 120 4.40 19.40 22.69
CA LYS A 120 5.24 19.73 23.86
C LYS A 120 6.65 19.16 23.74
N ALA A 121 6.77 17.92 23.28
CA ALA A 121 8.06 17.26 23.10
C ALA A 121 8.90 17.92 21.98
N ILE A 122 8.26 18.27 20.85
CA ILE A 122 8.90 18.94 19.72
C ILE A 122 9.37 20.36 20.12
N GLU A 123 8.54 21.10 20.86
CA GLU A 123 8.89 22.43 21.37
C GLU A 123 10.11 22.36 22.31
N ALA A 124 10.16 21.37 23.21
CA ALA A 124 11.30 21.18 24.10
C ALA A 124 12.61 20.94 23.31
N LEU A 125 12.56 20.11 22.26
CA LEU A 125 13.70 19.88 21.38
C LEU A 125 14.11 21.15 20.62
N ALA A 126 13.15 21.91 20.09
CA ALA A 126 13.41 23.16 19.39
C ALA A 126 14.11 24.19 20.31
N LYS A 127 13.62 24.34 21.55
CA LYS A 127 14.24 25.20 22.59
C LYS A 127 15.67 24.77 22.92
N LYS A 128 15.90 23.47 23.19
CA LYS A 128 17.25 22.93 23.44
C LYS A 128 18.22 23.25 22.31
N ASN A 129 17.73 23.17 21.08
CA ASN A 129 18.53 23.39 19.87
C ASN A 129 18.53 24.84 19.36
N LYS A 130 17.90 25.78 20.07
CA LYS A 130 17.76 27.20 19.66
C LYS A 130 17.17 27.35 18.24
N LYS A 131 16.15 26.56 17.90
CA LYS A 131 15.42 26.60 16.63
C LYS A 131 14.00 27.13 16.82
N ASP A 132 13.43 27.67 15.74
CA ASP A 132 12.03 28.06 15.71
C ASP A 132 11.13 26.83 15.87
N PHE A 133 10.09 26.99 16.69
CA PHE A 133 9.07 25.97 16.89
C PHE A 133 7.84 26.27 16.02
N LYS A 134 7.38 25.25 15.30
CA LYS A 134 6.08 25.24 14.63
C LYS A 134 5.31 24.03 15.13
N ALA A 135 4.12 24.25 15.67
CA ALA A 135 3.25 23.18 16.11
C ALA A 135 2.81 22.31 14.91
N GLU A 136 2.87 21.01 15.10
CA GLU A 136 2.22 20.05 14.22
C GLU A 136 0.70 20.14 14.43
N THR A 137 -0.04 19.92 13.35
CA THR A 137 -1.51 19.95 13.36
C THR A 137 -2.10 18.54 13.44
N GLU A 138 -1.34 17.53 13.05
CA GLU A 138 -1.75 16.12 13.06
C GLU A 138 -0.56 15.21 13.35
N ILE A 139 -0.80 14.15 14.12
CA ILE A 139 0.18 13.11 14.45
C ILE A 139 -0.51 11.77 14.26
N ALA A 140 0.20 10.77 13.75
CA ALA A 140 -0.29 9.42 13.55
C ALA A 140 0.26 8.46 14.61
N LYS A 141 -0.53 7.43 14.94
CA LYS A 141 -0.14 6.37 15.87
C LYS A 141 0.87 5.43 15.19
N ALA A 142 2.14 5.50 15.59
CA ALA A 142 3.23 4.74 14.97
C ALA A 142 2.97 3.22 14.94
N GLU A 143 2.33 2.69 15.97
CA GLU A 143 1.94 1.27 16.04
C GLU A 143 0.86 0.92 15.03
N ALA A 144 -0.14 1.81 14.83
CA ALA A 144 -1.22 1.59 13.89
C ALA A 144 -0.73 1.59 12.43
N ILE A 145 0.29 2.42 12.11
CA ILE A 145 0.87 2.49 10.76
C ILE A 145 1.42 1.12 10.33
N ARG A 146 1.93 0.33 11.29
CA ARG A 146 2.55 -0.97 11.03
C ARG A 146 1.64 -2.15 11.38
N ALA A 147 0.66 -1.93 12.25
CA ALA A 147 -0.30 -2.94 12.64
C ALA A 147 -1.18 -3.31 11.44
N ASN A 148 -1.24 -4.61 11.12
CA ASN A 148 -2.06 -5.14 10.03
C ASN A 148 -1.66 -4.67 8.62
N ALA A 149 -0.42 -4.22 8.42
CA ALA A 149 0.11 -3.98 7.08
C ALA A 149 0.88 -5.21 6.57
N LEU A 150 0.65 -5.60 5.32
CA LEU A 150 1.52 -6.58 4.67
C LEU A 150 2.92 -5.99 4.53
N SER A 151 3.92 -6.69 5.06
CA SER A 151 5.32 -6.29 4.89
C SER A 151 5.87 -6.76 3.55
N ALA A 152 6.92 -6.09 3.06
CA ALA A 152 7.65 -6.52 1.86
C ALA A 152 8.34 -7.90 2.00
N THR A 153 8.35 -8.47 3.20
CA THR A 153 8.84 -9.82 3.51
C THR A 153 7.74 -10.89 3.48
N ALA A 154 6.48 -10.49 3.33
CA ALA A 154 5.37 -11.43 3.17
C ALA A 154 5.60 -12.29 1.92
N LYS A 155 5.28 -13.57 2.04
CA LYS A 155 5.49 -14.57 0.98
C LYS A 155 4.17 -14.91 0.32
N TYR A 156 4.16 -14.88 -1.00
CA TYR A 156 2.96 -15.23 -1.78
C TYR A 156 2.49 -16.66 -1.46
N GLU A 157 3.42 -17.56 -1.17
CA GLU A 157 3.14 -18.98 -0.88
C GLU A 157 2.31 -19.17 0.40
N ASP A 158 2.29 -18.20 1.32
CA ASP A 158 1.46 -18.22 2.52
C ASP A 158 0.09 -17.55 2.30
N ALA A 159 -0.18 -17.05 1.08
CA ALA A 159 -1.42 -16.39 0.73
C ALA A 159 -2.39 -17.35 0.02
N LYS A 160 -3.67 -17.21 0.33
CA LYS A 160 -4.77 -17.86 -0.39
C LYS A 160 -5.46 -16.80 -1.26
N VAL A 161 -5.62 -17.07 -2.55
CA VAL A 161 -6.35 -16.20 -3.48
C VAL A 161 -7.56 -16.93 -4.03
N GLU A 162 -8.73 -16.31 -3.87
CA GLU A 162 -9.99 -16.83 -4.40
C GLU A 162 -10.62 -15.77 -5.31
N ALA A 163 -11.12 -16.18 -6.48
CA ALA A 163 -11.88 -15.30 -7.35
C ALA A 163 -13.38 -15.48 -7.07
N LYS A 164 -14.09 -14.39 -6.77
CA LYS A 164 -15.53 -14.41 -6.50
C LYS A 164 -16.15 -13.08 -6.95
N ASP A 165 -17.28 -13.17 -7.65
CA ASP A 165 -18.09 -12.01 -8.05
C ASP A 165 -17.28 -10.92 -8.81
N GLY A 166 -16.33 -11.33 -9.65
CA GLY A 166 -15.46 -10.42 -10.42
C GLY A 166 -14.34 -9.76 -9.61
N ASN A 167 -14.16 -10.13 -8.34
CA ASN A 167 -13.08 -9.66 -7.47
C ASN A 167 -12.18 -10.83 -7.02
N TYR A 168 -11.02 -10.49 -6.46
CA TYR A 168 -10.09 -11.42 -5.85
C TYR A 168 -10.05 -11.21 -4.34
N ALA A 169 -10.36 -12.24 -3.57
CA ALA A 169 -10.15 -12.27 -2.13
C ALA A 169 -8.77 -12.87 -1.85
N LEU A 170 -7.86 -12.04 -1.34
CA LEU A 170 -6.52 -12.41 -0.89
C LEU A 170 -6.51 -12.53 0.62
N THR A 171 -6.36 -13.74 1.15
CA THR A 171 -6.19 -13.98 2.58
C THR A 171 -4.73 -14.27 2.90
N TYR A 172 -4.13 -13.52 3.82
CA TYR A 172 -2.78 -13.72 4.34
C TYR A 172 -2.80 -13.70 5.87
N LYS A 173 -2.52 -14.85 6.49
CA LYS A 173 -2.48 -15.01 7.96
C LYS A 173 -3.65 -14.33 8.69
N GLY A 174 -4.89 -14.58 8.27
CA GLY A 174 -6.10 -14.05 8.92
C GLY A 174 -6.49 -12.62 8.54
N LEU A 175 -5.68 -11.94 7.72
CA LEU A 175 -6.03 -10.66 7.11
C LEU A 175 -6.50 -10.89 5.67
N THR A 176 -7.68 -10.37 5.32
CA THR A 176 -8.29 -10.52 4.00
C THR A 176 -8.40 -9.19 3.28
N TYR A 177 -7.93 -9.16 2.05
CA TYR A 177 -8.03 -8.05 1.12
C TYR A 177 -8.95 -8.43 -0.03
N THR A 178 -9.96 -7.60 -0.32
CA THR A 178 -10.68 -7.70 -1.59
C THR A 178 -10.03 -6.79 -2.60
N VAL A 179 -9.58 -7.36 -3.70
CA VAL A 179 -8.85 -6.69 -4.78
C VAL A 179 -9.67 -6.77 -6.06
N LYS A 180 -9.95 -5.62 -6.66
CA LYS A 180 -10.66 -5.52 -7.94
C LYS A 180 -9.68 -5.24 -9.07
N LYS A 181 -9.81 -5.96 -10.17
CA LYS A 181 -9.11 -5.64 -11.43
C LYS A 181 -9.80 -4.43 -12.07
N ASP A 182 -9.03 -3.37 -12.28
CA ASP A 182 -9.48 -2.11 -12.90
C ASP A 182 -8.63 -1.87 -14.15
N GLY A 183 -9.13 -2.37 -15.28
CA GLY A 183 -8.38 -2.47 -16.54
C GLY A 183 -7.08 -3.25 -16.37
N ASN A 184 -5.97 -2.52 -16.48
CA ASN A 184 -4.60 -3.03 -16.39
C ASN A 184 -4.00 -2.99 -14.98
N SER A 185 -4.79 -2.56 -13.99
CA SER A 185 -4.34 -2.39 -12.61
C SER A 185 -5.19 -3.18 -11.64
N TYR A 186 -4.73 -3.28 -10.39
CA TYR A 186 -5.44 -3.93 -9.29
C TYR A 186 -5.54 -2.95 -8.14
N LYS A 187 -6.74 -2.81 -7.57
CA LYS A 187 -7.04 -1.90 -6.47
C LYS A 187 -7.63 -2.64 -5.29
N VAL A 188 -7.21 -2.30 -4.09
CA VAL A 188 -7.80 -2.79 -2.83
C VAL A 188 -9.09 -2.03 -2.57
N ILE A 189 -10.21 -2.75 -2.50
CA ILE A 189 -11.54 -2.18 -2.31
C ILE A 189 -12.19 -2.58 -0.97
N ASN A 190 -11.63 -3.58 -0.29
CA ASN A 190 -12.00 -3.92 1.08
C ASN A 190 -10.80 -4.52 1.84
N LYS A 191 -10.79 -4.34 3.16
CA LYS A 191 -9.81 -4.94 4.08
C LYS A 191 -10.54 -5.35 5.36
N GLU A 192 -10.36 -6.59 5.78
CA GLU A 192 -11.02 -7.15 6.96
C GLU A 192 -10.10 -8.15 7.70
N GLY A 193 -10.36 -8.32 8.99
CA GLY A 193 -9.53 -9.17 9.84
C GLY A 193 -8.28 -8.47 10.38
N THR A 194 -7.37 -9.26 10.94
CA THR A 194 -6.10 -8.79 11.51
C THR A 194 -5.01 -9.82 11.24
N LEU A 195 -3.75 -9.38 11.21
CA LEU A 195 -2.63 -10.31 11.09
C LEU A 195 -2.56 -11.20 12.33
N ALA A 196 -2.84 -12.48 12.17
CA ALA A 196 -2.60 -13.49 13.18
C ALA A 196 -1.09 -13.57 13.47
N LYS A 197 -0.75 -13.62 14.75
CA LYS A 197 0.63 -13.68 15.24
C LYS A 197 1.33 -14.98 14.82
#